data_AF-A0A6N4A653-F1
#
_entry.id   AF-A0A6N4A653-F1
#
_cell.length_a   1.000
_cell.length_b   1.000
_cell.length_c   1.000
_cell.angle_alpha   90.00
_cell.angle_beta   90.00
_cell.angle_gamma   90.00
#
_symmetry.space_group_name_H-M   'P 1'
#
loop_
_entity.id
_entity.type
_entity.pdbx_description
1 polymer ?
#
loop_
_entity_poly.entity_id
_entity_poly.type
_entity_poly.pdbx_seq_one_letter_code
_entity_poly.pdbx_strand_id
1 'polypeptide(L)'
;MKNKQINLSPLTIQEAKNKFEFFKNPKLFIYTKRQAFQNIQDAENFINRHRQMPNFFGIYLNQKQKLIGNCQLSIDKNQQKGEIAYSIDEPY
;
A
#
# COMPACT_ATOMS: atom_id res chain seq x y z
N MET A 1 -12.35 -7.93 23.23
CA MET A 1 -11.26 -7.53 22.32
C MET A 1 -11.88 -6.97 21.04
N LYS A 2 -11.82 -5.65 20.80
CA LYS A 2 -12.48 -5.00 19.65
C LYS A 2 -11.76 -5.38 18.35
N ASN A 3 -12.39 -6.19 17.51
CA ASN A 3 -11.93 -6.58 16.18
C ASN A 3 -11.53 -5.33 15.36
N LYS A 4 -10.23 -5.15 15.11
CA LYS A 4 -9.73 -4.23 14.08
C LYS A 4 -9.97 -4.91 12.74
N GLN A 5 -11.17 -4.74 12.21
CA GLN A 5 -11.55 -5.29 10.92
C GLN A 5 -10.76 -4.51 9.84
N ILE A 6 -9.94 -5.22 9.07
CA ILE A 6 -9.13 -4.65 7.97
C ILE A 6 -9.95 -4.77 6.69
N ASN A 7 -9.87 -3.78 5.82
CA ASN A 7 -10.44 -3.82 4.47
C ASN A 7 -9.34 -3.62 3.42
N LEU A 8 -9.45 -4.35 2.32
CA LEU A 8 -8.61 -4.19 1.14
C LEU A 8 -9.44 -3.49 0.06
N SER A 9 -8.94 -2.38 -0.47
CA SER A 9 -9.67 -1.62 -1.49
C SER A 9 -8.70 -0.92 -2.45
N PRO A 10 -9.13 -0.60 -3.68
CA PRO A 10 -8.31 0.19 -4.60
C PRO A 10 -7.89 1.51 -3.97
N LEU A 11 -6.65 1.94 -4.25
CA LEU A 11 -6.17 3.25 -3.80
C LEU A 11 -6.93 4.38 -4.49
N THR A 12 -7.15 5.47 -3.76
CA THR A 12 -7.77 6.70 -4.27
C THR A 12 -6.79 7.86 -4.22
N ILE A 13 -6.91 8.82 -5.13
CA ILE A 13 -5.98 9.97 -5.17
C ILE A 13 -6.04 10.82 -3.89
N GLN A 14 -7.19 10.81 -3.21
CA GLN A 14 -7.41 11.52 -1.94
C GLN A 14 -6.47 11.01 -0.83
N GLU A 15 -5.94 9.79 -0.97
CA GLU A 15 -5.03 9.20 0.00
C GLU A 15 -3.57 9.62 -0.20
N ALA A 16 -3.22 10.39 -1.23
CA ALA A 16 -1.84 10.76 -1.53
C ALA A 16 -1.12 11.39 -0.33
N LYS A 17 -1.81 12.23 0.44
CA LYS A 17 -1.28 12.80 1.69
C LYS A 17 -0.95 11.73 2.72
N ASN A 18 -1.91 10.85 3.02
CA ASN A 18 -1.72 9.75 3.96
C ASN A 18 -0.59 8.83 3.49
N LYS A 19 -0.56 8.51 2.19
CA LYS A 19 0.46 7.69 1.54
C LYS A 19 1.86 8.27 1.70
N PHE A 20 2.02 9.55 1.43
CA PHE A 20 3.29 10.26 1.60
C PHE A 20 3.77 10.23 3.06
N GLU A 21 2.87 10.45 4.02
CA GLU A 21 3.23 10.51 5.44
C GLU A 21 3.92 9.24 5.95
N PHE A 22 3.58 8.06 5.43
CA PHE A 22 4.29 6.83 5.80
C PHE A 22 5.42 6.45 4.82
N PHE A 23 5.22 6.59 3.50
CA PHE A 23 6.25 6.25 2.50
C PHE A 23 7.45 7.20 2.49
N LYS A 24 7.41 8.34 3.21
CA LYS A 24 8.60 9.17 3.46
C LYS A 24 9.57 8.55 4.47
N ASN A 25 9.15 7.54 5.24
CA ASN A 25 10.02 6.86 6.22
C ASN A 25 10.98 5.90 5.49
N PRO A 26 12.30 6.17 5.46
CA PRO A 26 13.27 5.33 4.76
C PRO A 26 13.36 3.92 5.35
N LYS A 27 12.97 3.72 6.62
CA LYS A 27 12.99 2.39 7.26
C LYS A 27 12.07 1.39 6.57
N LEU A 28 10.98 1.85 5.94
CA LEU A 28 10.05 0.98 5.21
C LEU A 28 10.66 0.32 3.96
N PHE A 29 11.83 0.79 3.52
CA PHE A 29 12.42 0.35 2.26
C PHE A 29 13.73 -0.42 2.42
N ILE A 30 14.20 -0.66 3.65
CA ILE A 30 15.49 -1.32 3.94
C ILE A 30 15.62 -2.66 3.20
N TYR A 31 14.52 -3.39 3.05
CA TYR A 31 14.47 -4.71 2.42
C TYR A 31 13.90 -4.68 0.99
N THR A 32 13.82 -3.50 0.37
CA THR A 32 13.22 -3.33 -0.96
C THR A 32 14.15 -2.54 -1.87
N LYS A 33 13.98 -2.67 -3.19
CA LYS A 33 14.70 -1.83 -4.17
C LYS A 33 14.15 -0.41 -4.31
N ARG A 34 13.10 -0.06 -3.55
CA ARG A 34 12.41 1.23 -3.66
C ARG A 34 13.08 2.26 -2.75
N GLN A 35 12.90 3.53 -3.09
CA GLN A 35 13.32 4.64 -2.24
C GLN A 35 12.10 5.25 -1.55
N ALA A 36 12.35 5.92 -0.42
CA ALA A 36 11.35 6.73 0.25
C ALA A 36 10.84 7.85 -0.66
N PHE A 37 9.57 8.20 -0.51
CA PHE A 37 8.97 9.31 -1.23
C PHE A 37 9.59 10.62 -0.74
N GLN A 38 9.93 11.50 -1.69
CA GLN A 38 10.56 12.79 -1.41
C GLN A 38 9.52 13.89 -1.29
N ASN A 39 8.37 13.74 -1.96
CA ASN A 39 7.29 14.72 -1.95
C ASN A 39 5.92 14.04 -2.19
N ILE A 40 4.85 14.84 -2.09
CA ILE A 40 3.49 14.35 -2.33
C ILE A 40 3.26 13.89 -3.79
N GLN A 41 3.97 14.46 -4.77
CA GLN A 41 3.86 14.07 -6.18
C GLN A 41 4.30 12.62 -6.39
N ASP A 42 5.30 12.14 -5.66
CA ASP A 42 5.71 10.74 -5.69
C ASP A 42 4.56 9.81 -5.26
N ALA A 43 3.81 10.22 -4.24
CA ALA A 43 2.64 9.48 -3.76
C ALA A 43 1.49 9.49 -4.77
N GLU A 44 1.20 10.64 -5.38
CA GLU A 44 0.20 10.75 -6.43
C GLU A 44 0.55 9.90 -7.65
N ASN A 45 1.80 9.96 -8.11
CA ASN A 45 2.33 9.16 -9.20
C ASN A 45 2.30 7.66 -8.87
N PHE A 46 2.57 7.30 -7.62
CA PHE A 46 2.41 5.93 -7.14
C PHE A 46 0.95 5.49 -7.23
N ILE A 47 0.01 6.26 -6.68
CA ILE A 47 -1.42 5.92 -6.69
C ILE A 47 -1.93 5.83 -8.12
N ASN A 48 -1.60 6.78 -8.99
CA ASN A 48 -2.06 6.78 -10.39
C ASN A 48 -1.60 5.54 -11.15
N ARG A 49 -0.38 5.06 -10.91
CA ARG A 49 0.14 3.81 -11.51
C ARG A 49 -0.58 2.56 -11.00
N HIS A 50 -0.86 2.50 -9.70
CA HIS A 50 -1.33 1.26 -9.06
C HIS A 50 -2.85 1.16 -8.91
N ARG A 51 -3.60 2.28 -8.89
CA ARG A 51 -5.06 2.27 -8.70
C ARG A 51 -5.83 1.55 -9.81
N GLN A 52 -5.22 1.41 -10.98
CA GLN A 52 -5.81 0.69 -12.12
C GLN A 52 -5.38 -0.79 -12.17
N MET A 53 -4.47 -1.21 -11.30
CA MET A 53 -4.02 -2.59 -11.25
C MET A 53 -5.03 -3.46 -10.50
N PRO A 54 -5.58 -4.53 -11.11
CA PRO A 54 -6.62 -5.35 -10.50
C PRO A 54 -6.13 -6.16 -9.29
N ASN A 55 -4.82 -6.18 -9.07
CA ASN A 55 -4.14 -6.99 -8.07
C ASN A 55 -3.40 -6.16 -7.03
N PHE A 56 -3.67 -4.86 -6.93
CA PHE A 56 -3.04 -3.95 -6.00
C PHE A 56 -4.08 -3.28 -5.10
N PHE A 57 -3.85 -3.29 -3.79
CA PHE A 57 -4.81 -2.81 -2.81
C PHE A 57 -4.14 -1.93 -1.76
N GLY A 58 -4.86 -0.89 -1.32
CA GLY A 58 -4.61 -0.23 -0.04
C GLY A 58 -5.13 -1.10 1.11
N ILE A 59 -4.44 -1.04 2.26
CA ILE A 59 -4.84 -1.71 3.50
C ILE A 59 -5.45 -0.66 4.42
N TYR A 60 -6.73 -0.82 4.79
CA TYR A 60 -7.48 0.17 5.56
C TYR A 60 -7.96 -0.40 6.90
N LEU A 61 -7.94 0.44 7.93
CA LEU A 61 -8.60 0.14 9.21
C LEU A 61 -10.07 0.59 9.17
N ASN A 62 -11.01 -0.37 9.29
CA ASN A 62 -12.46 -0.15 9.12
C ASN A 62 -13.03 0.95 10.02
N GLN A 63 -12.48 1.15 11.21
CA GLN A 63 -13.00 2.15 12.15
C GLN A 63 -12.76 3.60 11.71
N LYS A 64 -11.79 3.85 10.84
CA LYS A 64 -11.38 5.21 10.45
C LYS A 64 -11.19 5.40 8.94
N GLN A 65 -11.39 4.36 8.13
CA GLN A 65 -10.99 4.32 6.73
C GLN A 65 -9.55 4.83 6.53
N LYS A 66 -8.69 4.56 7.54
CA LYS A 66 -7.31 5.04 7.53
C LYS A 66 -6.48 4.06 6.72
N LEU A 67 -5.84 4.56 5.65
CA LEU A 67 -4.81 3.84 4.91
C LEU A 67 -3.60 3.60 5.82
N ILE A 68 -3.24 2.35 6.05
CA ILE A 68 -2.10 1.93 6.89
C ILE A 68 -1.04 1.15 6.11
N GLY A 69 -1.27 0.90 4.83
CA GLY A 69 -0.38 0.08 4.04
C GLY A 69 -0.93 -0.23 2.66
N ASN A 70 -0.30 -1.20 2.02
CA ASN A 70 -0.67 -1.66 0.68
C ASN A 70 -0.18 -3.09 0.49
N CYS A 71 -0.86 -3.83 -0.36
CA CYS A 71 -0.44 -5.15 -0.79
C CYS A 71 -0.69 -5.37 -2.28
N GLN A 72 0.02 -6.34 -2.83
CA GLN A 72 -0.10 -6.78 -4.20
C GLN A 72 -0.05 -8.29 -4.27
N LEU A 73 -0.85 -8.87 -5.17
CA LEU A 73 -0.86 -10.30 -5.48
C LEU A 73 -0.44 -10.52 -6.94
N SER A 74 0.67 -11.20 -7.19
CA SER A 74 1.02 -11.67 -8.54
C SER A 74 0.69 -13.15 -8.66
N ILE A 75 0.15 -13.61 -9.79
CA ILE A 75 -0.15 -15.02 -10.04
C ILE A 75 0.48 -15.43 -11.37
N ASP A 76 1.43 -16.37 -11.31
CA ASP A 76 1.86 -17.12 -12.49
C ASP A 76 0.85 -18.25 -12.73
N LYS A 77 -0.04 -18.03 -13.71
CA LYS A 77 -1.10 -18.98 -14.07
C LYS A 77 -0.54 -20.30 -14.65
N ASN A 78 0.65 -20.27 -15.24
CA ASN A 78 1.24 -21.45 -15.86
C ASN A 78 1.86 -22.37 -14.80
N GLN A 79 2.42 -21.80 -13.74
CA GLN A 79 3.05 -22.54 -12.65
C GLN A 79 2.15 -22.76 -11.43
N GLN A 80 0.93 -22.18 -11.42
CA GLN A 80 0.04 -22.15 -10.26
C GLN A 80 0.71 -21.60 -9.00
N LYS A 81 1.58 -20.59 -9.17
CA LYS A 81 2.30 -19.93 -8.06
C LYS A 81 1.82 -18.51 -7.88
N GLY A 82 1.70 -18.10 -6.61
CA GLY A 82 1.38 -16.74 -6.22
C GLY A 82 2.53 -16.07 -5.49
N GLU A 83 2.71 -14.78 -5.70
CA GLU A 83 3.58 -13.92 -4.90
C GLU A 83 2.73 -12.85 -4.23
N ILE A 84 2.94 -12.66 -2.93
CA ILE A 84 2.31 -11.58 -2.16
C ILE A 84 3.41 -10.63 -1.71
N ALA A 85 3.24 -9.34 -2.02
CA ALA A 85 4.08 -8.27 -1.52
C ALA A 85 3.22 -7.31 -0.69
N TYR A 86 3.79 -6.76 0.39
CA TYR A 86 3.09 -5.78 1.21
C TYR A 86 4.04 -4.76 1.82
N SER A 87 3.48 -3.63 2.25
CA SER A 87 4.15 -2.67 3.11
C SER A 87 3.12 -2.08 4.07
N ILE A 88 3.43 -2.08 5.36
CA ILE A 88 2.58 -1.60 6.44
C ILE A 88 3.36 -0.52 7.19
N ASP A 89 2.66 0.54 7.57
CA ASP A 89 3.20 1.61 8.40
C ASP A 89 3.58 1.08 9.79
N GLU A 90 4.78 1.42 10.28
CA GLU A 90 5.45 0.85 11.47
C GLU A 90 4.57 0.76 12.75
N PRO A 91 3.63 1.69 13.02
CA PRO A 91 2.77 1.61 14.20
C PRO A 91 1.66 0.54 14.17
N TYR A 92 1.50 -0.24 13.09
CA TYR A 92 0.37 -1.16 12.86
C TYR A 92 0.80 -2.62 12.66
#